data_AF-A0A931F7V7-F1
#
_entry.id   AF-A0A931F7V7-F1
#
_cell.length_a   1.000
_cell.length_b   1.000
_cell.length_c   1.000
_cell.angle_alpha   90.00
_cell.angle_beta   90.00
_cell.angle_gamma   90.00
#
_symmetry.space_group_name_H-M   'P 1'
#
loop_
_entity.id
_entity.type
_entity.pdbx_description
1 polymer ?
#
loop_
_entity_poly.entity_id
_entity_poly.type
_entity_poly.pdbx_seq_one_letter_code
_entity_poly.pdbx_strand_id
1 'polypeptide(L)'
;MVSVFGLQQLPRPELAVRSWLAALGPGGRLSVVYWPDVTEPDGPFARIAEVVRPHVPAGDDIWEHELVPALRARGAVIERDERPADLITHPDAATFFDAYTRSGPLRALAAARGEAFVARLRRDFLRHAPHGLWSHRPRAHHIVARQASDSAAS
;
A
#
# COMPACT_ATOMS: atom_id res chain seq x y z
N MET A 1 1.50 -0.06 -17.78
CA MET A 1 2.27 -0.64 -16.65
C MET A 1 1.40 -0.64 -15.40
N VAL A 2 1.54 -1.67 -14.57
CA VAL A 2 0.69 -1.90 -13.40
C VAL A 2 1.58 -2.16 -12.19
N SER A 3 1.27 -1.54 -11.05
CA SER A 3 1.88 -1.84 -9.75
C SER A 3 0.79 -2.03 -8.70
N VAL A 4 0.73 -3.20 -8.08
CA VAL A 4 -0.28 -3.57 -7.08
C VAL A 4 0.42 -3.86 -5.76
N PHE A 5 0.23 -2.99 -4.77
CA PHE A 5 0.81 -3.00 -3.42
C PHE A 5 2.35 -3.04 -3.33
N GLY A 6 3.05 -2.90 -4.47
CA GLY A 6 4.52 -2.84 -4.52
C GLY A 6 5.10 -1.45 -4.26
N LEU A 7 4.36 -0.39 -4.60
CA LEU A 7 4.86 1.00 -4.53
C LEU A 7 5.32 1.38 -3.11
N GLN A 8 4.51 1.07 -2.10
CA GLN A 8 4.77 1.38 -0.69
C GLN A 8 6.01 0.69 -0.10
N GLN A 9 6.59 -0.29 -0.80
CA GLN A 9 7.79 -1.02 -0.36
C GLN A 9 9.07 -0.40 -0.92
N LEU A 10 8.95 0.61 -1.80
CA LEU A 10 10.10 1.26 -2.41
C LEU A 10 10.61 2.40 -1.53
N PRO A 11 11.94 2.65 -1.49
CA PRO A 11 12.51 3.67 -0.63
C PRO A 11 12.14 5.11 -1.06
N ARG A 12 11.81 5.32 -2.34
CA ARG A 12 11.43 6.62 -2.93
C ARG A 12 10.26 6.42 -3.92
N PRO A 13 9.03 6.18 -3.45
CA PRO A 13 7.86 5.87 -4.27
C PRO A 13 7.58 6.90 -5.38
N GLU A 14 7.75 8.18 -5.06
CA GLU A 14 7.57 9.32 -5.96
C GLU A 14 8.56 9.30 -7.15
N LEU A 15 9.80 8.86 -6.92
CA LEU A 15 10.79 8.71 -7.99
C LEU A 15 10.48 7.50 -8.88
N ALA A 16 9.97 6.42 -8.26
CA ALA A 16 9.56 5.23 -8.99
C ALA A 16 8.43 5.56 -9.96
N VAL A 17 7.32 6.17 -9.49
CA VAL A 17 6.18 6.51 -10.37
C VAL A 17 6.56 7.45 -11.51
N ARG A 18 7.51 8.38 -11.29
CA ARG A 18 8.03 9.25 -12.35
C ARG A 18 8.81 8.47 -13.41
N SER A 19 9.71 7.59 -12.99
CA SER A 19 10.51 6.76 -13.91
C SER A 19 9.64 5.80 -14.71
N TRP A 20 8.69 5.19 -14.01
CA TRP A 20 7.65 4.33 -14.55
C TRP A 20 6.78 4.99 -15.61
N LEU A 21 6.28 6.19 -15.32
CA LEU A 21 5.54 6.98 -16.30
C LEU A 21 6.44 7.31 -17.50
N ALA A 22 7.68 7.73 -17.29
CA ALA A 22 8.62 8.09 -18.37
C ALA A 22 8.93 6.92 -19.31
N ALA A 23 8.87 5.68 -18.83
CA ALA A 23 9.09 4.49 -19.64
C ALA A 23 7.90 4.13 -20.54
N LEU A 24 6.74 4.78 -20.36
CA LEU A 24 5.56 4.54 -21.20
C LEU A 24 5.65 5.33 -22.50
N GLY A 25 5.31 4.69 -23.62
CA GLY A 25 5.06 5.40 -24.88
C GLY A 25 3.88 6.37 -24.78
N PRO A 26 3.73 7.28 -25.76
CA PRO A 26 2.62 8.24 -25.81
C PRO A 26 1.25 7.56 -25.64
N GLY A 27 0.39 8.12 -24.78
CA GLY A 27 -0.91 7.55 -24.45
C GLY A 27 -0.89 6.29 -23.57
N GLY A 28 0.29 5.79 -23.19
CA GLY A 28 0.44 4.65 -22.28
C GLY A 28 -0.11 4.94 -20.89
N ARG A 29 -0.60 3.89 -20.20
CA ARG A 29 -1.22 4.01 -18.87
C ARG A 29 -0.36 3.42 -17.76
N LEU A 30 -0.30 4.15 -16.66
CA LEU A 30 0.18 3.73 -15.35
C LEU A 30 -1.04 3.52 -14.44
N SER A 31 -1.19 2.33 -13.87
CA SER A 31 -2.17 2.07 -12.80
C SER A 31 -1.41 1.59 -11.57
N VAL A 32 -1.59 2.30 -10.45
CA VAL A 32 -0.94 2.00 -9.18
C VAL A 32 -2.00 1.87 -8.10
N VAL A 33 -1.95 0.77 -7.37
CA VAL A 33 -2.75 0.52 -6.17
C VAL A 33 -1.79 0.30 -5.00
N TYR A 34 -2.04 0.94 -3.86
CA TYR A 34 -1.25 0.77 -2.65
C TYR A 34 -2.09 0.91 -1.39
N TRP A 35 -1.57 0.43 -0.25
CA TRP A 35 -2.14 0.69 1.07
C TRP A 35 -1.61 2.04 1.57
N PRO A 36 -2.47 3.05 1.80
CA PRO A 36 -2.05 4.34 2.36
C PRO A 36 -1.73 4.19 3.86
N ASP A 37 -1.05 5.19 4.44
CA ASP A 37 -0.67 5.23 5.86
C ASP A 37 -1.86 4.91 6.78
N VAL A 38 -3.01 5.52 6.48
CA VAL A 38 -4.30 5.18 7.10
C VAL A 38 -5.13 4.33 6.15
N THR A 39 -4.89 3.02 6.16
CA THR A 39 -5.66 2.04 5.38
C THR A 39 -7.10 1.86 5.91
N GLU A 40 -7.26 1.80 7.23
CA GLU A 40 -8.56 1.77 7.91
C GLU A 40 -8.39 2.37 9.32
N PRO A 41 -9.41 3.06 9.85
CA PRO A 41 -9.34 3.68 11.17
C PRO A 41 -9.44 2.66 12.31
N ASP A 42 -10.01 1.50 12.03
CA ASP A 42 -10.19 0.36 12.92
C ASP A 42 -9.94 -0.95 12.15
N GLY A 43 -9.95 -2.07 12.86
CA GLY A 43 -9.81 -3.39 12.24
C GLY A 43 -8.37 -3.92 12.14
N PRO A 44 -8.15 -4.97 11.33
CA PRO A 44 -6.88 -5.69 11.26
C PRO A 44 -5.64 -4.83 10.95
N PHE A 45 -5.71 -3.89 10.01
CA PHE A 45 -4.58 -3.02 9.66
C PHE A 45 -4.28 -2.02 10.77
N ALA A 46 -5.30 -1.36 11.34
CA ALA A 46 -5.14 -0.47 12.49
C ALA A 46 -4.49 -1.21 13.66
N ARG A 47 -4.96 -2.43 13.94
CA ARG A 47 -4.42 -3.29 15.00
C ARG A 47 -2.98 -3.71 14.75
N ILE A 48 -2.61 -4.05 13.51
CA ILE A 48 -1.22 -4.30 13.13
C ILE A 48 -0.36 -3.06 13.40
N ALA A 49 -0.83 -1.88 13.00
CA ALA A 49 -0.09 -0.64 13.17
C ALA A 49 0.18 -0.37 14.66
N GLU A 50 -0.82 -0.58 15.52
CA GLU A 50 -0.68 -0.46 16.98
C GLU A 50 0.43 -1.36 17.56
N VAL A 51 0.55 -2.60 17.10
CA VAL A 51 1.55 -3.54 17.64
C VAL A 51 2.94 -3.37 17.01
N VAL A 52 3.02 -2.81 15.80
CA VAL A 52 4.29 -2.61 15.08
C VAL A 52 4.95 -1.27 15.45
N ARG A 53 4.17 -0.18 15.60
CA ARG A 53 4.69 1.19 15.87
C ARG A 53 5.64 1.28 17.06
N PRO A 54 5.46 0.54 18.18
CA PRO A 54 6.42 0.55 19.29
C PRO A 54 7.81 -0.02 18.95
N HIS A 55 7.94 -0.74 17.83
CA HIS A 55 9.16 -1.45 17.45
C HIS A 55 9.79 -0.96 16.15
N VAL A 56 9.01 -0.27 15.32
CA VAL A 56 9.42 0.24 14.02
C VAL A 56 8.89 1.66 13.88
N PRO A 57 9.77 2.66 13.67
CA PRO A 57 9.32 4.02 13.37
C PRO A 57 8.33 4.01 12.21
N ALA A 58 7.32 4.87 12.28
CA ALA A 58 6.46 5.10 11.12
C ALA A 58 7.33 5.57 9.94
N GLY A 59 7.00 5.10 8.74
CA GLY A 59 7.57 5.66 7.53
C GLY A 59 7.13 7.11 7.36
N ASP A 60 7.84 7.85 6.51
CA ASP A 60 7.35 9.13 6.02
C ASP A 60 6.14 8.86 5.09
N ASP A 61 5.03 9.54 5.30
CA ASP A 61 3.80 9.47 4.49
C ASP A 61 3.71 10.62 3.47
N ILE A 62 4.65 11.58 3.52
CA ILE A 62 4.69 12.75 2.62
C ILE A 62 4.66 12.33 1.15
N TRP A 63 5.29 11.20 0.80
CA TRP A 63 5.31 10.71 -0.59
C TRP A 63 3.91 10.45 -1.15
N GLU A 64 2.93 10.07 -0.32
CA GLU A 64 1.54 9.82 -0.77
C GLU A 64 0.93 11.10 -1.36
N HIS A 65 1.20 12.24 -0.72
CA HIS A 65 0.75 13.56 -1.15
C HIS A 65 1.48 14.05 -2.40
N GLU A 66 2.72 13.58 -2.63
CA GLU A 66 3.56 13.99 -3.75
C GLU A 66 3.32 13.19 -5.03
N LEU A 67 2.65 12.02 -4.97
CA LEU A 67 2.47 11.15 -6.15
C LEU A 67 1.75 11.84 -7.32
N VAL A 68 0.57 12.39 -7.07
CA VAL A 68 -0.26 13.04 -8.10
C VAL A 68 0.40 14.31 -8.62
N PRO A 69 0.91 15.23 -7.78
CA PRO A 69 1.73 16.36 -8.22
C PRO A 69 2.92 15.93 -9.10
N ALA A 70 3.68 14.90 -8.69
CA ALA A 70 4.84 14.42 -9.43
C ALA A 70 4.48 13.86 -10.81
N LEU A 71 3.32 13.20 -10.95
CA LEU A 71 2.80 12.72 -12.23
C LEU A 71 2.34 13.87 -13.12
N ARG A 72 1.57 14.83 -12.57
CA ARG A 72 1.09 16.00 -13.32
C ARG A 72 2.23 16.90 -13.79
N ALA A 73 3.28 17.06 -12.98
CA ALA A 73 4.48 17.82 -13.36
C ALA A 73 5.21 17.23 -14.59
N ARG A 74 4.91 15.97 -14.96
CA ARG A 74 5.40 15.33 -16.19
C ARG A 74 4.39 15.35 -17.34
N GLY A 75 3.32 16.13 -17.22
CA GLY A 75 2.26 16.23 -18.22
C GLY A 75 1.28 15.04 -18.23
N ALA A 76 1.31 14.16 -17.22
CA ALA A 76 0.35 13.06 -17.16
C ALA A 76 -1.07 13.56 -16.92
N VAL A 77 -2.03 12.91 -17.60
CA VAL A 77 -3.46 13.09 -17.32
C VAL A 77 -3.88 12.08 -16.27
N ILE A 78 -4.37 12.54 -15.12
CA ILE A 78 -4.92 11.67 -14.08
C ILE A 78 -6.33 11.26 -14.49
N GLU A 79 -6.49 9.99 -14.87
CA GLU A 79 -7.77 9.41 -15.27
C GLU A 79 -8.57 8.92 -14.06
N ARG A 80 -7.89 8.48 -12.99
CA ARG A 80 -8.51 8.07 -11.72
C ARG A 80 -7.61 8.42 -10.54
N ASP A 81 -8.25 8.79 -9.45
CA ASP A 81 -7.66 9.04 -8.14
C ASP A 81 -8.75 8.73 -7.10
N GLU A 82 -8.77 7.49 -6.64
CA GLU A 82 -9.88 6.94 -5.85
C GLU A 82 -9.37 6.09 -4.67
N ARG A 83 -10.25 5.92 -3.68
CA ARG A 83 -9.97 5.13 -2.47
C ARG A 83 -10.95 3.95 -2.32
N PRO A 84 -10.82 2.90 -3.15
CA PRO A 84 -11.74 1.77 -3.13
C PRO A 84 -11.70 1.06 -1.77
N ALA A 85 -12.86 0.60 -1.32
CA ALA A 85 -13.08 0.03 0.01
C ALA A 85 -13.90 -1.26 -0.09
N ASP A 86 -13.22 -2.35 -0.41
CA ASP A 86 -13.85 -3.65 -0.61
C ASP A 86 -13.94 -4.44 0.70
N LEU A 87 -14.98 -5.25 0.84
CA LEU A 87 -15.14 -6.15 1.99
C LEU A 87 -14.12 -7.28 1.88
N ILE A 88 -13.30 -7.43 2.91
CA ILE A 88 -12.40 -8.57 3.08
C ILE A 88 -12.84 -9.33 4.34
N THR A 89 -12.86 -10.65 4.26
CA THR A 89 -13.16 -11.53 5.40
C THR A 89 -12.03 -12.51 5.64
N HIS A 90 -11.74 -12.75 6.91
CA HIS A 90 -10.75 -13.71 7.37
C HIS A 90 -11.43 -14.71 8.31
N PRO A 91 -11.09 -16.00 8.24
CA PRO A 91 -11.61 -17.00 9.19
C PRO A 91 -11.40 -16.60 10.65
N ASP A 92 -10.24 -15.99 10.93
CA ASP A 92 -9.88 -15.43 12.22
C ASP A 92 -8.72 -14.43 12.12
N ALA A 93 -8.42 -13.78 13.25
CA ALA A 93 -7.29 -12.87 13.41
C ALA A 93 -5.92 -13.51 13.15
N ALA A 94 -5.75 -14.78 13.52
CA ALA A 94 -4.51 -15.50 13.31
C ALA A 94 -4.21 -15.65 11.81
N THR A 95 -5.22 -16.00 11.03
CA THR A 95 -5.14 -16.17 9.58
C THR A 95 -4.77 -14.86 8.90
N PHE A 96 -5.37 -13.73 9.31
CA PHE A 96 -4.97 -12.41 8.82
C PHE A 96 -3.49 -12.13 9.13
N PHE A 97 -3.08 -12.29 10.40
CA PHE A 97 -1.72 -11.99 10.82
C PHE A 97 -0.68 -12.82 10.05
N ASP A 98 -0.95 -14.11 9.90
CA ASP A 98 -0.07 -15.05 9.21
C ASP A 98 0.02 -14.70 7.71
N ALA A 99 -1.08 -14.30 7.05
CA ALA A 99 -1.05 -13.81 5.68
C ALA A 99 -0.26 -12.48 5.55
N TYR A 100 -0.49 -11.54 6.46
CA TYR A 100 0.13 -10.21 6.46
C TYR A 100 1.65 -10.28 6.63
N THR A 101 2.16 -11.27 7.38
CA THR A 101 3.58 -11.45 7.66
C THR A 101 4.30 -12.38 6.70
N ARG A 102 3.61 -13.37 6.09
CA ARG A 102 4.23 -14.34 5.17
C ARG A 102 4.26 -13.90 3.72
N SER A 103 3.25 -13.15 3.28
CA SER A 103 3.10 -12.71 1.90
C SER A 103 2.64 -11.27 1.76
N GLY A 104 2.28 -10.61 2.86
CA GLY A 104 1.79 -9.24 2.88
C GLY A 104 2.86 -8.19 3.20
N PRO A 105 2.41 -6.96 3.52
CA PRO A 105 3.28 -5.81 3.73
C PRO A 105 4.36 -5.97 4.82
N LEU A 106 4.16 -6.85 5.81
CA LEU A 106 5.17 -7.10 6.85
C LEU A 106 6.22 -8.13 6.48
N ARG A 107 6.16 -8.73 5.28
CA ARG A 107 7.09 -9.79 4.89
C ARG A 107 8.56 -9.36 4.92
N ALA A 108 8.85 -8.13 4.49
CA ALA A 108 10.20 -7.58 4.52
C ALA A 108 10.70 -7.38 5.96
N LEU A 109 9.84 -6.84 6.85
CA LEU A 109 10.17 -6.69 8.27
C LEU A 109 10.38 -8.05 8.94
N ALA A 110 9.52 -9.02 8.66
CA ALA A 110 9.63 -10.38 9.17
C ALA A 110 10.95 -11.03 8.74
N ALA A 111 11.38 -10.81 7.49
CA ALA A 111 12.67 -11.26 6.99
C ALA A 111 13.84 -10.65 7.79
N ALA A 112 13.77 -9.34 8.04
CA ALA A 112 14.86 -8.59 8.66
C ALA A 112 14.97 -8.82 10.18
N ARG A 113 13.85 -9.07 10.88
CA ARG A 113 13.79 -9.19 12.34
C ARG A 113 13.72 -10.64 12.84
N GLY A 114 13.40 -11.58 11.98
CA GLY A 114 13.36 -13.01 12.28
C GLY A 114 12.11 -13.48 13.04
N GLU A 115 11.99 -14.79 13.19
CA GLU A 115 10.77 -15.47 13.67
C GLU A 115 10.40 -15.12 15.11
N ALA A 116 11.39 -14.98 16.01
CA ALA A 116 11.13 -14.66 17.41
C ALA A 116 10.45 -13.29 17.59
N PHE A 117 10.83 -12.31 16.75
CA PHE A 117 10.20 -11.00 16.70
C PHE A 117 8.75 -11.11 16.21
N VAL A 118 8.53 -11.82 15.11
CA VAL A 118 7.19 -12.04 14.53
C VAL A 118 6.27 -12.78 15.52
N ALA A 119 6.78 -13.79 16.22
CA ALA A 119 6.03 -14.53 17.23
C ALA A 119 5.60 -13.63 18.41
N ARG A 120 6.43 -12.66 18.80
CA ARG A 120 6.05 -11.66 19.82
C ARG A 120 4.94 -10.76 19.30
N LEU A 121 5.09 -10.18 18.12
CA LEU A 121 4.06 -9.35 17.48
C LEU A 121 2.74 -10.10 17.37
N ARG A 122 2.78 -11.39 17.00
CA ARG A 122 1.59 -12.24 16.88
C ARG A 122 0.84 -12.35 18.19
N ARG A 123 1.55 -12.58 19.31
CA ARG A 123 0.91 -12.66 20.64
C ARG A 123 0.24 -11.35 21.01
N ASP A 124 0.90 -10.23 20.77
CA ASP A 124 0.37 -8.91 21.11
C ASP A 124 -0.80 -8.50 20.20
N PHE A 125 -0.74 -8.88 18.93
CA PHE A 125 -1.84 -8.72 17.98
C PHE A 125 -3.08 -9.48 18.46
N LEU A 126 -2.93 -10.77 18.74
CA LEU A 126 -4.03 -11.67 19.10
C LEU A 126 -4.65 -11.39 20.47
N ARG A 127 -3.91 -10.78 21.41
CA ARG A 127 -4.39 -10.50 22.78
C ARG A 127 -5.69 -9.68 22.80
N HIS A 128 -5.88 -8.79 21.83
CA HIS A 128 -7.04 -7.91 21.74
C HIS A 128 -7.77 -8.06 20.40
N ALA A 129 -7.48 -9.10 19.64
CA ALA A 129 -8.18 -9.38 18.39
C ALA A 129 -9.53 -10.06 18.68
N PRO A 130 -10.56 -9.82 17.85
CA PRO A 130 -11.82 -10.53 17.97
C PRO A 130 -11.63 -12.04 17.75
N HIS A 131 -12.50 -12.83 18.38
CA HIS A 131 -12.59 -14.26 18.14
C HIS A 131 -13.48 -14.56 16.93
N GLY A 132 -13.12 -15.59 16.15
CA GLY A 132 -13.89 -16.03 15.00
C GLY A 132 -13.74 -15.13 13.78
N LEU A 133 -14.72 -15.20 12.87
CA LEU A 133 -14.72 -14.49 11.58
C LEU A 133 -14.44 -13.00 11.77
N TRP A 134 -13.44 -12.49 11.06
CA TRP A 134 -13.11 -11.07 11.07
C TRP A 134 -13.35 -10.46 9.69
N SER A 135 -14.33 -9.56 9.63
CA SER A 135 -14.68 -8.80 8.43
C SER A 135 -14.24 -7.35 8.56
N HIS A 136 -13.68 -6.79 7.49
CA HIS A 136 -13.23 -5.39 7.46
C HIS A 136 -13.26 -4.81 6.04
N ARG A 137 -13.10 -3.48 5.91
CA ARG A 137 -13.20 -2.76 4.63
C ARG A 137 -12.01 -1.81 4.47
N PRO A 138 -10.79 -2.34 4.24
CA PRO A 138 -9.61 -1.52 4.09
C PRO A 138 -9.72 -0.67 2.83
N ARG A 139 -9.19 0.56 2.89
CA ARG A 139 -9.18 1.50 1.79
C ARG A 139 -7.80 1.48 1.14
N ALA A 140 -7.71 0.95 -0.07
CA ALA A 140 -6.53 1.15 -0.90
C ALA A 140 -6.60 2.54 -1.55
N HIS A 141 -5.49 3.05 -2.06
CA HIS A 141 -5.46 4.22 -2.94
C HIS A 141 -5.10 3.74 -4.34
N HIS A 142 -6.00 4.00 -5.30
CA HIS A 142 -5.84 3.66 -6.70
C HIS A 142 -5.69 4.93 -7.56
N ILE A 143 -4.56 5.02 -8.26
CA ILE A 143 -4.27 6.11 -9.19
C ILE A 143 -4.10 5.51 -10.58
N VAL A 144 -4.80 6.08 -11.56
CA VAL A 144 -4.56 5.81 -12.98
C VAL A 144 -4.12 7.10 -13.65
N ALA A 145 -2.94 7.07 -14.24
CA ALA A 145 -2.37 8.19 -14.98
C ALA A 145 -2.03 7.75 -16.41
N ARG A 146 -2.32 8.61 -17.37
CA ARG A 146 -1.98 8.41 -18.78
C ARG A 146 -0.87 9.36 -19.19
N GLN A 147 0.17 8.83 -19.83
CA GLN A 147 1.20 9.61 -20.49
C GLN A 147 0.53 10.51 -21.52
N ALA A 148 0.92 11.79 -21.56
CA ALA A 148 0.49 12.67 -22.63
C ALA A 148 0.77 11.99 -23.99
N SER A 149 -0.20 12.07 -24.89
CA SER A 149 0.11 11.79 -26.28
C SER A 149 0.97 12.95 -26.78
N ASP A 150 1.99 12.68 -27.58
CA ASP A 150 2.53 13.74 -28.41
C ASP A 150 1.36 14.25 -29.23
N SER A 151 0.90 15.47 -28.96
CA SER A 151 0.01 16.14 -29.88
C SER A 151 0.73 16.12 -31.22
N ALA A 152 0.18 15.42 -32.20
CA ALA A 152 0.65 15.51 -33.57
C ALA A 152 0.75 17.00 -33.87
N ALA A 153 1.98 17.50 -33.99
CA ALA A 153 2.24 18.79 -34.59
C ALA A 153 1.66 18.69 -36.00
N SER A 154 0.45 19.21 -36.15
CA SER A 154 -0.25 19.43 -37.43
C SER A 154 -0.44 20.93 -37.56
#